data_AF-A0A1Y3NR97-F1
#
_entry.id   AF-A0A1Y3NR97-F1
#
_cell.length_a   1.000
_cell.length_b   1.000
_cell.length_c   1.000
_cell.angle_alpha   90.00
_cell.angle_beta   90.00
_cell.angle_gamma   90.00
#
_symmetry.space_group_name_H-M   'P 1'
#
loop_
_entity.id
_entity.type
_entity.pdbx_description
1 polymer ?
#
loop_
_entity_poly.entity_id
_entity_poly.type
_entity_poly.pdbx_seq_one_letter_code
_entity_poly.pdbx_strand_id
1 'polypeptide(L)'
;MDKGILNNTEGALYSGENNILTINNSIFENIEIKSYVPLIYNKNIQLKCFDNINDLELNMISNKFYKNSAKNGGAIYFGKRKDINISNNNKTINFENNQFIENTASDFGGAIYSKYDELYLGTTKNNVFSHNRAERNSYNENENNNIDYYALGNIGSFINGICELNYFQIYTNPNNYTIIPTIENYNDPIKFNFNNINITINDCNSNQIKMKDKKGIQYCENPLCHESCPVGVTAKCLSLHKENINNINENVCECLPGWKGNNCDHKKFVDFG
;
A
#
# COMPACT_ATOMS: atom_id res chain seq x y z
N MET A 1 34.67 -25.42 17.33
CA MET A 1 34.90 -25.60 15.88
C MET A 1 33.93 -24.66 15.19
N ASP A 2 34.44 -23.50 14.77
CA ASP A 2 33.69 -22.51 14.00
C ASP A 2 33.13 -23.14 12.74
N LYS A 3 31.80 -23.27 12.69
CA LYS A 3 31.07 -23.48 11.44
C LYS A 3 30.29 -22.22 11.18
N GLY A 4 30.93 -21.35 10.41
CA GLY A 4 30.41 -20.08 9.99
C GLY A 4 29.10 -20.17 9.24
N ILE A 5 28.48 -19.00 9.24
CA ILE A 5 27.37 -18.47 8.44
C ILE A 5 27.59 -18.80 6.94
N LEU A 6 27.33 -20.05 6.52
CA LEU A 6 27.54 -20.48 5.12
C LEU A 6 26.30 -21.08 4.46
N ASN A 7 25.20 -21.26 5.19
CA ASN A 7 23.92 -21.65 4.61
C ASN A 7 22.92 -20.49 4.76
N ASN A 8 22.59 -19.84 3.65
CA ASN A 8 21.65 -18.71 3.50
C ASN A 8 20.19 -19.05 3.84
N THR A 9 19.94 -19.86 4.87
CA THR A 9 18.63 -20.40 5.23
C THR A 9 18.16 -20.03 6.63
N GLU A 10 18.90 -19.19 7.35
CA GLU A 10 18.64 -18.94 8.78
C GLU A 10 18.61 -17.44 9.06
N GLY A 11 17.50 -16.97 9.66
CA GLY A 11 17.31 -15.59 10.12
C GLY A 11 18.28 -15.17 11.23
N ALA A 12 18.29 -13.87 11.54
CA ALA A 12 19.32 -13.19 12.34
C ALA A 12 19.21 -13.34 13.87
N LEU A 13 18.06 -13.70 14.45
CA LEU A 13 17.90 -13.84 15.90
C LEU A 13 17.18 -15.13 16.30
N TYR A 14 17.73 -15.83 17.30
CA TYR A 14 17.27 -17.14 17.80
C TYR A 14 16.75 -17.02 19.24
N SER A 15 15.59 -17.63 19.54
CA SER A 15 15.12 -17.89 20.91
C SER A 15 14.49 -19.28 21.00
N GLY A 16 14.83 -20.05 22.05
CA GLY A 16 14.37 -21.44 22.27
C GLY A 16 13.06 -21.55 23.06
N GLU A 17 12.59 -22.77 23.33
CA GLU A 17 11.33 -23.02 24.08
C GLU A 17 11.35 -22.41 25.50
N ASN A 18 10.21 -21.83 25.91
CA ASN A 18 9.97 -21.15 27.19
C ASN A 18 10.72 -19.83 27.44
N ASN A 19 11.14 -19.13 26.39
CA ASN A 19 11.92 -17.90 26.58
C ASN A 19 11.12 -16.64 26.26
N ILE A 20 11.15 -15.72 27.23
CA ILE A 20 10.82 -14.32 27.05
C ILE A 20 11.86 -13.73 26.10
N LEU A 21 11.46 -13.36 24.89
CA LEU A 21 12.34 -12.63 23.99
C LEU A 21 12.11 -11.13 24.20
N THR A 22 13.14 -10.43 24.69
CA THR A 22 13.12 -8.98 24.82
C THR A 22 14.18 -8.38 23.90
N ILE A 23 13.76 -7.52 22.97
CA ILE A 23 14.65 -6.79 22.07
C ILE A 23 14.38 -5.30 22.28
N ASN A 24 15.40 -4.58 22.74
CA ASN A 24 15.27 -3.16 23.05
C ASN A 24 16.34 -2.35 22.33
N ASN A 25 15.98 -1.14 21.89
CA ASN A 25 16.91 -0.14 21.36
C ASN A 25 17.83 -0.68 20.24
N SER A 26 17.32 -1.61 19.43
CA SER A 26 18.10 -2.29 18.39
C SER A 26 17.76 -1.73 17.00
N ILE A 27 18.73 -1.76 16.09
CA ILE A 27 18.57 -1.36 14.69
C ILE A 27 18.82 -2.58 13.80
N PHE A 28 17.85 -2.86 12.93
CA PHE A 28 17.92 -3.91 11.92
C PHE A 28 17.75 -3.27 10.55
N GLU A 29 18.82 -3.23 9.77
CA GLU A 29 18.82 -2.50 8.50
C GLU A 29 19.39 -3.30 7.33
N ASN A 30 18.75 -3.14 6.17
CA ASN A 30 19.17 -3.72 4.89
C ASN A 30 19.35 -5.24 4.92
N ILE A 31 18.47 -5.95 5.64
CA ILE A 31 18.53 -7.40 5.73
C ILE A 31 17.65 -7.99 4.64
N GLU A 32 18.28 -8.64 3.67
CA GLU A 32 17.61 -9.35 2.58
C GLU A 32 17.51 -10.83 2.91
N ILE A 33 16.29 -11.35 3.00
CA ILE A 33 16.05 -12.77 3.28
C ILE A 33 15.43 -13.46 2.08
N LYS A 34 16.25 -14.28 1.43
CA LYS A 34 15.91 -14.98 0.17
C LYS A 34 15.04 -16.24 0.36
N SER A 35 14.66 -16.57 1.61
CA SER A 35 13.90 -17.76 1.99
C SER A 35 12.59 -17.39 2.70
N TYR A 36 11.73 -18.37 2.99
CA TYR A 36 10.50 -18.23 3.80
C TYR A 36 10.75 -17.86 5.28
N VAL A 37 11.96 -17.44 5.59
CA VAL A 37 12.48 -17.32 6.94
C VAL A 37 12.53 -15.84 7.30
N PRO A 38 11.90 -15.39 8.38
CA PRO A 38 12.06 -14.03 8.85
C PRO A 38 13.43 -13.74 9.46
N LEU A 39 13.64 -12.45 9.75
CA LEU A 39 14.79 -11.92 10.47
C LEU A 39 15.02 -12.56 11.85
N ILE A 40 14.02 -13.23 12.41
CA ILE A 40 14.10 -13.97 13.68
C ILE A 40 13.80 -15.45 13.36
N TYR A 41 14.75 -16.38 13.50
CA TYR A 41 14.61 -17.78 13.04
C TYR A 41 15.19 -18.81 14.03
N ASN A 42 14.70 -20.07 13.97
CA ASN A 42 15.13 -21.18 14.84
C ASN A 42 15.59 -22.43 14.05
N LYS A 43 16.78 -22.95 14.38
CA LYS A 43 17.50 -24.06 13.70
C LYS A 43 17.29 -25.45 14.31
N ASN A 44 16.82 -25.58 15.55
CA ASN A 44 16.68 -26.89 16.22
C ASN A 44 15.29 -27.51 16.05
N ILE A 45 14.58 -27.10 15.00
CA ILE A 45 13.29 -27.63 14.57
C ILE A 45 13.55 -28.37 13.26
N GLN A 46 13.15 -29.64 13.16
CA GLN A 46 13.06 -30.31 11.85
C GLN A 46 12.16 -29.44 10.94
N LEU A 47 12.78 -28.83 9.92
CA LEU A 47 12.25 -27.81 9.02
C LEU A 47 10.71 -27.76 8.86
N LYS A 48 10.10 -26.77 9.51
CA LYS A 48 8.78 -26.22 9.14
C LYS A 48 8.66 -24.78 9.69
N CYS A 49 8.63 -23.79 8.79
CA CYS A 49 8.82 -22.34 9.04
C CYS A 49 7.87 -21.71 10.08
N PHE A 50 8.23 -21.59 11.37
CA PHE A 50 7.26 -21.26 12.44
C PHE A 50 5.87 -21.90 12.22
N ASP A 51 5.78 -23.03 11.54
CA ASP A 51 4.63 -23.87 11.75
C ASP A 51 5.01 -24.41 13.12
N ASN A 52 4.39 -23.89 14.18
CA ASN A 52 4.33 -24.44 15.54
C ASN A 52 4.94 -23.57 16.66
N ILE A 53 4.32 -22.43 16.97
CA ILE A 53 4.50 -21.72 18.27
C ILE A 53 3.65 -22.46 19.32
N ASN A 54 4.20 -22.83 20.47
CA ASN A 54 3.39 -23.36 21.59
C ASN A 54 2.93 -22.21 22.50
N ASP A 55 3.83 -21.25 22.70
CA ASP A 55 3.75 -20.18 23.67
C ASP A 55 4.72 -19.05 23.30
N LEU A 56 4.24 -17.81 23.16
CA LEU A 56 5.08 -16.65 22.81
C LEU A 56 4.89 -15.51 23.82
N GLU A 57 5.98 -15.15 24.52
CA GLU A 57 6.10 -13.87 25.23
C GLU A 57 7.19 -13.05 24.53
N LEU A 58 6.81 -11.90 23.99
CA LEU A 58 7.67 -11.08 23.14
C LEU A 58 7.53 -9.63 23.55
N ASN A 59 8.63 -8.99 23.92
CA ASN A 59 8.69 -7.57 24.21
C ASN A 59 9.65 -6.89 23.23
N MET A 60 9.12 -6.03 22.37
CA MET A 60 9.92 -5.21 21.46
C MET A 60 9.69 -3.75 21.76
N ILE A 61 10.74 -3.08 22.26
CA ILE A 61 10.66 -1.70 22.71
C ILE A 61 11.73 -0.85 22.01
N SER A 62 11.30 0.24 21.38
CA SER A 62 12.19 1.25 20.79
C SER A 62 13.16 0.71 19.74
N ASN A 63 12.73 -0.25 18.92
CA ASN A 63 13.56 -0.79 17.84
C ASN A 63 13.31 -0.10 16.50
N LYS A 64 14.27 -0.17 15.59
CA LYS A 64 14.14 0.33 14.22
C LYS A 64 14.41 -0.79 13.20
N PHE A 65 13.46 -1.04 12.33
CA PHE A 65 13.52 -1.98 11.20
C PHE A 65 13.45 -1.19 9.90
N TYR A 66 14.55 -1.13 9.17
CA TYR A 66 14.68 -0.28 7.99
C TYR A 66 15.12 -1.05 6.76
N LYS A 67 14.38 -0.95 5.64
CA LYS A 67 14.75 -1.57 4.36
C LYS A 67 15.01 -3.07 4.43
N ASN A 68 14.34 -3.79 5.32
CA ASN A 68 14.43 -5.24 5.36
C ASN A 68 13.48 -5.84 4.32
N SER A 69 13.88 -6.95 3.71
CA SER A 69 13.08 -7.63 2.70
C SER A 69 12.96 -9.12 2.96
N ALA A 70 11.76 -9.67 2.76
CA ALA A 70 11.47 -11.10 2.93
C ALA A 70 10.33 -11.56 2.02
N LYS A 71 10.01 -12.86 2.05
CA LYS A 71 8.81 -13.36 1.37
C LYS A 71 7.52 -12.91 2.07
N ASN A 72 7.45 -13.11 3.38
CA ASN A 72 6.34 -12.68 4.23
C ASN A 72 6.90 -11.86 5.39
N GLY A 73 6.34 -10.68 5.64
CA GLY A 73 6.78 -9.79 6.71
C GLY A 73 8.22 -9.37 6.53
N GLY A 74 8.45 -8.30 5.75
CA GLY A 74 9.79 -7.84 5.36
C GLY A 74 10.74 -7.61 6.52
N ALA A 75 10.22 -7.28 7.71
CA ALA A 75 10.96 -7.27 8.96
C ALA A 75 10.66 -8.49 9.84
N ILE A 76 9.38 -8.82 10.08
CA ILE A 76 8.97 -9.82 11.08
C ILE A 76 7.89 -10.75 10.52
N TYR A 77 8.08 -12.06 10.70
CA TYR A 77 7.06 -13.07 10.44
C TYR A 77 6.78 -13.90 11.69
N PHE A 78 5.52 -13.96 12.09
CA PHE A 78 5.03 -14.93 13.07
C PHE A 78 4.41 -16.09 12.31
N GLY A 79 4.80 -17.32 12.60
CA GLY A 79 4.10 -18.47 12.05
C GLY A 79 2.99 -18.99 12.94
N LYS A 80 2.37 -20.10 12.52
CA LYS A 80 1.17 -20.67 13.12
C LYS A 80 1.45 -21.32 14.48
N ARG A 81 0.47 -21.30 15.39
CA ARG A 81 0.52 -22.05 16.67
C ARG A 81 0.41 -23.57 16.46
N LYS A 82 1.07 -24.40 17.28
CA LYS A 82 1.06 -25.88 17.16
C LYS A 82 -0.14 -26.54 17.82
N ASP A 83 -0.51 -26.08 19.03
CA ASP A 83 -1.35 -26.87 19.93
C ASP A 83 -2.28 -25.95 20.76
N ILE A 84 -3.56 -26.31 20.82
CA ILE A 84 -4.64 -25.60 21.55
C ILE A 84 -4.67 -25.97 23.05
N ASN A 85 -3.98 -27.04 23.45
CA ASN A 85 -4.11 -27.64 24.78
C ASN A 85 -3.23 -27.01 25.88
N ILE A 86 -2.72 -25.79 25.68
CA ILE A 86 -1.82 -25.15 26.65
C ILE A 86 -2.57 -24.08 27.45
N SER A 87 -2.44 -24.22 28.77
CA SER A 87 -3.05 -23.45 29.86
C SER A 87 -2.96 -21.93 29.73
N ASN A 88 -4.01 -21.26 30.23
CA ASN A 88 -4.23 -19.80 30.42
C ASN A 88 -3.12 -19.06 31.19
N ASN A 89 -1.87 -19.11 30.73
CA ASN A 89 -0.84 -18.21 31.24
C ASN A 89 -0.89 -16.93 30.40
N ASN A 90 -1.09 -15.78 31.08
CA ASN A 90 -1.12 -14.43 30.49
C ASN A 90 0.24 -14.08 29.86
N LYS A 91 0.54 -14.65 28.69
CA LYS A 91 1.71 -14.29 27.90
C LYS A 91 1.40 -13.04 27.10
N THR A 92 2.33 -12.10 27.14
CA THR A 92 2.14 -10.79 26.53
C THR A 92 3.05 -10.65 25.34
N ILE A 93 2.48 -10.22 24.23
CA ILE A 93 3.21 -9.74 23.07
C ILE A 93 3.11 -8.22 23.13
N ASN A 94 4.21 -7.52 23.33
CA ASN A 94 4.24 -6.07 23.44
C ASN A 94 5.12 -5.45 22.36
N PHE A 95 4.58 -4.47 21.66
CA PHE A 95 5.31 -3.61 20.74
C PHE A 95 5.17 -2.16 21.19
N GLU A 96 6.25 -1.55 21.66
CA GLU A 96 6.24 -0.16 22.09
C GLU A 96 7.33 0.68 21.41
N ASN A 97 6.98 1.86 20.89
CA ASN A 97 7.93 2.84 20.33
C ASN A 97 8.81 2.31 19.17
N ASN A 98 8.40 1.27 18.45
CA ASN A 98 9.20 0.73 17.35
C ASN A 98 8.94 1.48 16.03
N GLN A 99 9.92 1.45 15.12
CA GLN A 99 9.83 2.05 13.78
C GLN A 99 10.06 0.98 12.71
N PHE A 100 9.13 0.85 11.76
CA PHE A 100 9.22 -0.01 10.59
C PHE A 100 9.16 0.85 9.35
N ILE A 101 10.28 1.01 8.65
CA ILE A 101 10.43 1.97 7.56
C ILE A 101 10.95 1.25 6.31
N GLU A 102 10.25 1.42 5.18
CA GLU A 102 10.68 0.91 3.86
C GLU A 102 10.95 -0.60 3.79
N ASN A 103 10.33 -1.40 4.66
CA ASN A 103 10.45 -2.85 4.59
C ASN A 103 9.57 -3.42 3.48
N THR A 104 10.04 -4.47 2.81
CA THR A 104 9.37 -5.06 1.65
C THR A 104 9.08 -6.55 1.85
N ALA A 105 7.89 -7.00 1.45
CA ALA A 105 7.56 -8.43 1.41
C ALA A 105 7.16 -8.83 -0.02
N SER A 106 7.57 -9.99 -0.52
CA SER A 106 7.13 -10.45 -1.86
C SER A 106 5.71 -11.01 -1.89
N ASP A 107 5.13 -11.35 -0.74
CA ASP A 107 3.80 -11.96 -0.65
C ASP A 107 2.91 -11.14 0.29
N PHE A 108 3.15 -11.20 1.60
CA PHE A 108 2.24 -10.63 2.60
C PHE A 108 2.95 -9.80 3.70
N GLY A 109 2.21 -8.83 4.26
CA GLY A 109 2.55 -8.15 5.52
C GLY A 109 3.55 -7.00 5.45
N GLY A 110 4.24 -6.79 4.32
CA GLY A 110 5.12 -5.62 4.09
C GLY A 110 6.27 -5.50 5.09
N ALA A 111 5.99 -4.99 6.30
CA ALA A 111 6.88 -5.06 7.45
C ALA A 111 6.64 -6.28 8.35
N ILE A 112 5.38 -6.54 8.74
CA ILE A 112 5.04 -7.61 9.69
C ILE A 112 3.96 -8.50 9.09
N TYR A 113 4.17 -9.81 9.11
CA TYR A 113 3.15 -10.79 8.79
C TYR A 113 2.97 -11.77 9.94
N SER A 114 1.73 -12.23 10.16
CA SER A 114 1.45 -13.20 11.21
C SER A 114 0.48 -14.28 10.75
N LYS A 115 0.84 -15.54 11.00
CA LYS A 115 -0.09 -16.67 11.09
C LYS A 115 -0.35 -17.08 12.55
N TYR A 116 0.25 -16.38 13.51
CA TYR A 116 -0.03 -16.57 14.93
C TYR A 116 -1.40 -15.97 15.21
N ASP A 117 -2.35 -16.85 15.51
CA ASP A 117 -3.77 -16.56 15.66
C ASP A 117 -4.07 -15.74 16.92
N GLU A 118 -3.18 -15.72 17.90
CA GLU A 118 -3.31 -14.93 19.14
C GLU A 118 -2.54 -13.59 19.11
N LEU A 119 -2.01 -13.15 17.96
CA LEU A 119 -1.30 -11.87 17.89
C LEU A 119 -2.19 -10.69 18.29
N TYR A 120 -3.51 -10.82 18.12
CA TYR A 120 -4.51 -9.82 18.54
C TYR A 120 -4.57 -9.60 20.06
N LEU A 121 -4.04 -10.52 20.86
CA LEU A 121 -3.92 -10.37 22.31
C LEU A 121 -2.73 -9.49 22.71
N GLY A 122 -1.85 -9.15 21.76
CA GLY A 122 -0.70 -8.30 21.99
C GLY A 122 -1.07 -6.83 22.23
N THR A 123 -0.25 -6.15 23.02
CA THR A 123 -0.34 -4.70 23.21
C THR A 123 0.57 -3.98 22.21
N THR A 124 0.06 -2.88 21.65
CA THR A 124 0.85 -2.02 20.77
C THR A 124 0.72 -0.57 21.20
N LYS A 125 1.83 0.17 21.21
CA LYS A 125 1.86 1.58 21.62
C LYS A 125 2.93 2.34 20.84
N ASN A 126 2.57 3.49 20.27
CA ASN A 126 3.51 4.44 19.66
C ASN A 126 4.45 3.84 18.59
N ASN A 127 4.01 2.80 17.87
CA ASN A 127 4.80 2.24 16.79
C ASN A 127 4.56 3.04 15.49
N VAL A 128 5.60 3.19 14.67
CA VAL A 128 5.54 3.89 13.39
C VAL A 128 5.74 2.89 12.26
N PHE A 129 4.83 2.87 11.30
CA PHE A 129 4.95 2.10 10.07
C PHE A 129 4.92 3.05 8.87
N SER A 130 6.00 3.13 8.10
CA SER A 130 6.14 4.09 7.01
C SER A 130 6.72 3.43 5.76
N HIS A 131 6.06 3.61 4.61
CA HIS A 131 6.54 3.12 3.30
C HIS A 131 6.85 1.61 3.22
N ASN A 132 6.26 0.79 4.10
CA ASN A 132 6.39 -0.66 4.00
C ASN A 132 5.44 -1.18 2.92
N ARG A 133 5.88 -2.13 2.10
CA ARG A 133 5.07 -2.65 0.97
C ARG A 133 5.11 -4.16 0.87
N ALA A 134 3.96 -4.77 0.57
CA ALA A 134 3.91 -6.14 0.09
C ALA A 134 3.73 -6.10 -1.43
N GLU A 135 4.71 -6.60 -2.17
CA GLU A 135 4.67 -6.77 -3.62
C GLU A 135 3.94 -8.06 -3.93
N ARG A 136 2.63 -8.16 -3.65
CA ARG A 136 1.88 -9.34 -4.08
C ARG A 136 2.03 -9.47 -5.58
N ASN A 137 2.89 -10.38 -6.02
CA ASN A 137 2.90 -10.87 -7.38
C ASN A 137 1.56 -11.56 -7.56
N SER A 138 0.55 -10.81 -7.98
CA SER A 138 -0.68 -11.33 -8.54
C SER A 138 -0.33 -12.01 -9.86
N TYR A 139 0.42 -13.12 -9.80
CA TYR A 139 0.62 -14.03 -10.91
C TYR A 139 -0.70 -14.75 -11.15
N ASN A 140 -1.58 -14.05 -11.86
CA ASN A 140 -2.45 -14.58 -12.89
C ASN A 140 -2.21 -13.73 -14.15
N GLU A 141 -0.96 -13.68 -14.62
CA GLU A 141 -0.57 -13.05 -15.90
C GLU A 141 -0.93 -13.91 -17.13
N ASN A 142 -1.93 -14.79 -17.03
CA ASN A 142 -2.37 -15.62 -18.15
C ASN A 142 -3.83 -15.40 -18.56
N GLU A 143 -4.49 -14.37 -18.05
CA GLU A 143 -5.71 -13.88 -18.67
C GLU A 143 -5.46 -12.49 -19.22
N ASN A 144 -5.57 -12.33 -20.55
CA ASN A 144 -5.78 -11.06 -21.24
C ASN A 144 -7.11 -10.41 -20.81
N ASN A 145 -7.37 -10.36 -19.51
CA ASN A 145 -8.52 -9.68 -18.97
C ASN A 145 -8.14 -8.21 -18.96
N ASN A 146 -8.81 -7.44 -19.80
CA ASN A 146 -8.97 -6.01 -19.56
C ASN A 146 -9.28 -5.84 -18.07
N ILE A 147 -8.32 -5.28 -17.33
CA ILE A 147 -8.52 -5.00 -15.92
C ILE A 147 -9.47 -3.81 -15.89
N ASP A 148 -10.71 -4.03 -15.46
CA ASP A 148 -11.69 -2.95 -15.38
C ASP A 148 -11.38 -1.95 -14.26
N TYR A 149 -10.62 -2.38 -13.24
CA TYR A 149 -10.24 -1.55 -12.10
C TYR A 149 -8.97 -2.04 -11.39
N TYR A 150 -8.27 -1.12 -10.74
CA TYR A 150 -7.28 -1.45 -9.70
C TYR A 150 -7.32 -0.43 -8.57
N ALA A 151 -6.85 -0.82 -7.39
CA ALA A 151 -6.73 0.08 -6.25
C ALA A 151 -5.29 0.18 -5.77
N LEU A 152 -4.90 1.38 -5.34
CA LEU A 152 -3.62 1.67 -4.69
C LEU A 152 -3.87 2.20 -3.28
N GLY A 153 -2.88 2.03 -2.40
CA GLY A 153 -2.96 2.45 -1.01
C GLY A 153 -3.98 1.62 -0.23
N ASN A 154 -3.54 0.53 0.40
CA ASN A 154 -4.43 -0.38 1.12
C ASN A 154 -3.74 -1.10 2.28
N ILE A 155 -2.83 -0.42 2.98
CA ILE A 155 -2.25 -0.96 4.21
C ILE A 155 -2.66 -0.05 5.35
N GLY A 156 -3.79 -0.40 5.98
CA GLY A 156 -4.25 0.17 7.24
C GLY A 156 -4.19 -0.89 8.34
N SER A 157 -3.94 -0.47 9.58
CA SER A 157 -4.14 -1.29 10.76
C SER A 157 -5.34 -0.75 11.52
N PHE A 158 -6.19 -1.64 12.04
CA PHE A 158 -7.27 -1.22 12.93
C PHE A 158 -6.68 -0.83 14.28
N ILE A 159 -6.73 0.45 14.64
CA ILE A 159 -6.38 0.92 15.98
C ILE A 159 -7.68 1.23 16.70
N ASN A 160 -8.00 0.46 17.75
CA ASN A 160 -9.26 0.57 18.49
C ASN A 160 -10.52 0.48 17.61
N GLY A 161 -10.46 -0.35 16.56
CA GLY A 161 -11.57 -0.53 15.62
C GLY A 161 -11.72 0.57 14.56
N ILE A 162 -10.82 1.55 14.52
CA ILE A 162 -10.80 2.60 13.48
C ILE A 162 -9.74 2.24 12.43
N CYS A 163 -10.12 2.32 11.16
CA CYS A 163 -9.22 2.20 10.01
C CYS A 163 -9.39 3.42 9.11
N GLU A 164 -8.34 4.23 9.00
CA GLU A 164 -8.33 5.43 8.16
C GLU A 164 -7.71 5.13 6.79
N LEU A 165 -8.49 5.33 5.73
CA LEU A 165 -8.09 5.06 4.35
C LEU A 165 -7.64 6.34 3.62
N ASN A 166 -6.82 7.18 4.26
CA ASN A 166 -6.45 8.52 3.75
C ASN A 166 -5.71 8.52 2.41
N TYR A 167 -5.12 7.38 2.02
CA TYR A 167 -4.37 7.21 0.76
C TYR A 167 -4.99 6.17 -0.18
N PHE A 168 -6.21 5.73 0.11
CA PHE A 168 -6.90 4.75 -0.73
C PHE A 168 -7.34 5.40 -2.04
N GLN A 169 -6.88 4.84 -3.15
CA GLN A 169 -7.15 5.32 -4.50
C GLN A 169 -7.72 4.18 -5.32
N ILE A 170 -8.80 4.46 -6.04
CA ILE A 170 -9.43 3.52 -6.99
C ILE A 170 -9.27 4.09 -8.39
N TYR A 171 -8.78 3.26 -9.30
CA TYR A 171 -8.61 3.56 -10.71
C TYR A 171 -9.52 2.63 -11.51
N THR A 172 -10.46 3.18 -12.26
CA THR A 172 -11.41 2.41 -13.05
C THR A 172 -12.02 3.25 -14.17
N ASN A 173 -12.64 2.60 -15.15
CA ASN A 173 -13.33 3.28 -16.25
C ASN A 173 -14.67 3.89 -15.78
N PRO A 174 -15.29 4.80 -16.55
CA PRO A 174 -16.56 5.40 -16.18
C PRO A 174 -17.69 4.36 -16.03
N ASN A 175 -18.20 4.21 -14.82
CA ASN A 175 -19.35 3.35 -14.49
C ASN A 175 -19.82 3.58 -13.04
N ASN A 176 -20.86 2.86 -12.64
CA ASN A 176 -21.25 2.72 -11.24
C ASN A 176 -20.58 1.48 -10.64
N TYR A 177 -19.95 1.65 -9.48
CA TYR A 177 -19.28 0.58 -8.76
C TYR A 177 -19.82 0.50 -7.33
N THR A 178 -19.77 -0.71 -6.78
CA THR A 178 -20.09 -0.97 -5.38
C THR A 178 -18.83 -1.49 -4.70
N ILE A 179 -18.28 -0.72 -3.77
CA ILE A 179 -17.18 -1.14 -2.92
C ILE A 179 -17.76 -1.99 -1.78
N ILE A 180 -17.30 -3.23 -1.71
CA ILE A 180 -17.67 -4.18 -0.67
C ILE A 180 -16.45 -4.37 0.24
N PRO A 181 -16.45 -3.83 1.47
CA PRO A 181 -15.36 -4.09 2.40
C PRO A 181 -15.36 -5.57 2.80
N THR A 182 -14.21 -6.21 2.69
CA THR A 182 -13.99 -7.57 3.19
C THR A 182 -12.81 -7.54 4.15
N ILE A 183 -12.87 -8.39 5.17
CA ILE A 183 -11.75 -8.59 6.09
C ILE A 183 -11.25 -10.00 5.85
N GLU A 184 -10.03 -10.10 5.36
CA GLU A 184 -9.37 -11.39 5.15
C GLU A 184 -8.88 -11.95 6.49
N ASN A 185 -8.77 -13.28 6.58
CA ASN A 185 -8.19 -13.98 7.74
C ASN A 185 -8.94 -13.82 9.07
N TYR A 186 -10.23 -13.48 9.04
CA TYR A 186 -11.09 -13.48 10.21
C TYR A 186 -12.32 -14.34 9.93
N ASN A 187 -12.56 -15.34 10.78
CA ASN A 187 -13.57 -16.38 10.53
C ASN A 187 -14.93 -16.07 11.19
N ASP A 188 -14.98 -15.12 12.12
CA ASP A 188 -16.24 -14.75 12.76
C ASP A 188 -17.00 -13.71 11.90
N PRO A 189 -18.34 -13.68 11.97
CA PRO A 189 -19.13 -12.70 11.25
C PRO A 189 -18.82 -11.28 11.75
N ILE A 190 -18.11 -10.49 10.94
CA ILE A 190 -17.93 -9.06 11.21
C ILE A 190 -19.15 -8.31 10.72
N LYS A 191 -19.81 -7.62 11.64
CA LYS A 191 -20.88 -6.69 11.29
C LYS A 191 -20.28 -5.31 11.00
N PHE A 192 -20.27 -4.93 9.73
CA PHE A 192 -20.03 -3.54 9.37
C PHE A 192 -21.25 -2.70 9.76
N ASN A 193 -21.02 -1.58 10.45
CA ASN A 193 -22.06 -0.61 10.78
C ASN A 193 -22.35 0.35 9.61
N PHE A 194 -21.95 -0.02 8.39
CA PHE A 194 -22.20 0.73 7.18
C PHE A 194 -22.54 -0.25 6.05
N ASN A 195 -23.31 0.24 5.08
CA ASN A 195 -23.67 -0.52 3.89
C ASN A 195 -22.52 -0.50 2.87
N ASN A 196 -22.64 -1.31 1.82
CA ASN A 196 -21.76 -1.20 0.68
C ASN A 196 -21.71 0.25 0.15
N ILE A 197 -20.52 0.68 -0.27
CA ILE A 197 -20.29 2.07 -0.69
C ILE A 197 -20.47 2.13 -2.20
N ASN A 198 -21.52 2.80 -2.66
CA ASN A 198 -21.73 3.03 -4.08
C ASN A 198 -20.93 4.26 -4.54
N ILE A 199 -20.14 4.10 -5.58
CA ILE A 199 -19.39 5.18 -6.22
C ILE A 199 -19.74 5.25 -7.70
N THR A 200 -19.73 6.46 -8.24
CA THR A 200 -19.90 6.70 -9.67
C THR A 200 -18.64 7.35 -10.19
N ILE A 201 -18.00 6.72 -11.17
CA ILE A 201 -16.87 7.28 -11.89
C ILE A 201 -17.42 7.88 -13.17
N ASN A 202 -17.28 9.21 -13.29
CA ASN A 202 -17.73 9.94 -14.45
C ASN A 202 -16.71 9.88 -15.58
N ASP A 203 -17.18 10.08 -16.81
CA ASP A 203 -16.31 10.28 -17.97
C ASP A 203 -15.59 11.65 -17.87
N CYS A 204 -14.58 11.86 -18.72
CA CYS A 204 -13.89 13.14 -18.82
C CYS A 204 -14.84 14.24 -19.23
N ASN A 205 -14.65 15.43 -18.65
CA ASN A 205 -15.41 16.61 -19.08
C ASN A 205 -15.11 16.92 -20.54
N SER A 206 -16.02 17.61 -21.22
CA SER A 206 -15.87 17.94 -22.66
C SER A 206 -14.66 18.80 -22.98
N ASN A 207 -14.08 19.48 -21.99
CA ASN A 207 -12.87 20.29 -22.08
C ASN A 207 -11.59 19.56 -21.64
N GLN A 208 -11.69 18.27 -21.30
CA GLN A 208 -10.56 17.43 -20.90
C GLN A 208 -10.26 16.40 -21.98
N ILE A 209 -9.03 15.91 -21.97
CA ILE A 209 -8.55 14.89 -22.91
C ILE A 209 -8.63 13.55 -22.21
N LYS A 210 -9.27 12.60 -22.88
CA LYS A 210 -9.35 11.22 -22.44
C LYS A 210 -8.05 10.49 -22.73
N MET A 211 -7.36 10.05 -21.70
CA MET A 211 -6.11 9.31 -21.79
C MET A 211 -6.30 7.90 -21.22
N LYS A 212 -5.40 6.97 -21.58
CA LYS A 212 -5.37 5.62 -21.02
C LYS A 212 -4.01 5.33 -20.41
N ASP A 213 -4.01 4.73 -19.23
CA ASP A 213 -2.79 4.28 -18.58
C ASP A 213 -2.27 2.97 -19.22
N LYS A 214 -1.15 2.45 -18.71
CA LYS A 214 -0.55 1.20 -19.20
C LYS A 214 -1.45 -0.03 -19.00
N LYS A 215 -2.47 0.05 -18.14
CA LYS A 215 -3.45 -1.01 -17.87
C LYS A 215 -4.76 -0.80 -18.63
N GLY A 216 -4.84 0.24 -19.47
CA GLY A 216 -6.04 0.56 -20.24
C GLY A 216 -7.12 1.29 -19.45
N ILE A 217 -6.84 1.74 -18.22
CA ILE A 217 -7.77 2.52 -17.42
C ILE A 217 -7.77 3.96 -17.90
N GLN A 218 -8.98 4.49 -18.09
CA GLN A 218 -9.19 5.87 -18.50
C GLN A 218 -8.82 6.85 -17.38
N TYR A 219 -8.12 7.93 -17.74
CA TYR A 219 -7.94 9.11 -16.90
C TYR A 219 -8.08 10.38 -17.74
N CYS A 220 -8.25 11.53 -17.09
CA CYS A 220 -8.53 12.79 -17.75
C CYS A 220 -7.39 13.78 -17.51
N GLU A 221 -6.90 14.38 -18.58
CA GLU A 221 -5.92 15.46 -18.51
C GLU A 221 -6.55 16.78 -18.94
N ASN A 222 -6.10 17.88 -18.36
CA ASN A 222 -6.38 19.20 -18.91
C ASN A 222 -5.47 19.43 -20.13
N PRO A 223 -5.96 20.09 -21.19
CA PRO A 223 -5.14 20.41 -22.34
C PRO A 223 -3.95 21.28 -21.95
N LEU A 224 -2.77 20.93 -22.45
CA LEU A 224 -1.54 21.70 -22.31
C LEU A 224 -1.54 22.84 -23.33
N CYS A 225 -1.39 24.08 -22.88
CA CYS A 225 -1.21 25.24 -23.76
C CYS A 225 0.15 25.90 -23.51
N HIS A 226 0.64 26.65 -24.49
CA HIS A 226 1.81 27.50 -24.31
C HIS A 226 1.64 28.45 -23.13
N GLU A 227 2.74 28.75 -22.42
CA GLU A 227 2.76 29.69 -21.30
C GLU A 227 2.26 31.09 -21.68
N SER A 228 2.35 31.45 -22.96
CA SER A 228 1.81 32.71 -23.48
C SER A 228 0.29 32.75 -23.52
N CYS A 229 -0.40 31.61 -23.33
CA CYS A 229 -1.85 31.54 -23.22
C CYS A 229 -2.28 31.82 -21.76
N PRO A 230 -2.95 32.96 -21.48
CA PRO A 230 -3.32 33.36 -20.12
C PRO A 230 -4.58 32.63 -19.62
N VAL A 231 -4.47 31.30 -19.46
CA VAL A 231 -5.56 30.41 -19.05
C VAL A 231 -6.13 30.83 -17.70
N GLY A 232 -7.46 30.99 -17.64
CA GLY A 232 -8.19 31.39 -16.43
C GLY A 232 -8.27 32.90 -16.20
N VAL A 233 -7.55 33.71 -16.99
CA VAL A 233 -7.60 35.17 -16.92
C VAL A 233 -8.33 35.75 -18.13
N THR A 234 -7.77 35.56 -19.33
CA THR A 234 -8.34 36.08 -20.58
C THR A 234 -8.50 35.01 -21.65
N ALA A 235 -8.09 33.77 -21.36
CA ALA A 235 -8.19 32.64 -22.27
C ALA A 235 -8.64 31.34 -21.57
N LYS A 236 -9.05 30.37 -22.39
CA LYS A 236 -9.22 28.95 -22.05
C LYS A 236 -8.31 28.13 -22.94
N CYS A 237 -7.77 27.04 -22.39
CA CYS A 237 -7.08 26.05 -23.20
C CYS A 237 -8.08 24.98 -23.65
N LEU A 238 -8.17 24.75 -24.94
CA LEU A 238 -9.03 23.71 -25.53
C LEU A 238 -8.16 22.67 -26.22
N SER A 239 -8.52 21.40 -26.09
CA SER A 239 -7.85 20.39 -26.88
C SER A 239 -8.42 20.32 -28.30
N LEU A 240 -7.53 20.11 -29.27
CA LEU A 240 -7.91 19.74 -30.63
C LEU A 240 -8.36 18.27 -30.71
N HIS A 241 -7.80 17.41 -29.85
CA HIS A 241 -8.05 15.97 -29.83
C HIS A 241 -8.84 15.60 -28.58
N LYS A 242 -9.87 14.75 -28.74
CA LYS A 242 -10.64 14.29 -27.59
C LYS A 242 -9.96 13.17 -26.81
N GLU A 243 -9.04 12.44 -27.45
CA GLU A 243 -8.43 11.24 -26.88
C GLU A 243 -6.94 11.10 -27.22
N ASN A 244 -6.16 10.52 -26.29
CA ASN A 244 -4.80 10.01 -26.42
C ASN A 244 -3.68 10.98 -26.86
N ILE A 245 -4.00 12.23 -27.21
CA ILE A 245 -3.04 13.23 -27.65
C ILE A 245 -3.24 14.52 -26.85
N ASN A 246 -2.23 14.90 -26.07
CA ASN A 246 -2.17 16.15 -25.33
C ASN A 246 -0.90 16.92 -25.69
N ASN A 247 -0.88 17.51 -26.89
CA ASN A 247 0.28 18.20 -27.43
C ASN A 247 0.12 19.72 -27.29
N ILE A 248 1.10 20.37 -26.66
CA ILE A 248 1.12 21.81 -26.43
C ILE A 248 1.01 22.65 -27.71
N ASN A 249 1.53 22.12 -28.82
CA ASN A 249 1.54 22.83 -30.12
C ASN A 249 0.25 22.63 -30.92
N GLU A 250 -0.61 21.68 -30.52
CA GLU A 250 -1.86 21.37 -31.22
C GLU A 250 -3.09 21.90 -30.48
N ASN A 251 -3.01 21.99 -29.15
CA ASN A 251 -4.08 22.56 -28.35
C ASN A 251 -4.25 24.06 -28.62
N VAL A 252 -5.50 24.52 -28.53
CA VAL A 252 -5.91 25.87 -28.95
C VAL A 252 -6.08 26.78 -27.74
N CYS A 253 -5.44 27.94 -27.79
CA CYS A 253 -5.72 29.04 -26.86
C CYS A 253 -6.95 29.82 -27.35
N GLU A 254 -8.09 29.63 -26.70
CA GLU A 254 -9.32 30.34 -27.02
C GLU A 254 -9.51 31.57 -26.13
N CYS A 255 -9.62 32.75 -26.73
CA CYS A 255 -9.84 33.98 -25.98
C CYS A 255 -11.26 34.06 -25.42
N LEU A 256 -11.36 34.45 -24.15
CA LEU A 256 -12.63 34.76 -23.52
C LEU A 256 -13.32 35.95 -24.22
N PRO A 257 -14.66 36.07 -24.11
CA PRO A 257 -15.39 37.22 -24.65
C PRO A 257 -14.79 38.56 -24.20
N GLY A 258 -14.59 39.48 -25.14
CA GLY A 258 -13.91 40.76 -24.89
C GLY A 258 -12.41 40.76 -25.15
N TRP A 259 -11.80 39.62 -25.50
CA TRP A 259 -10.37 39.50 -25.82
C TRP A 259 -10.12 38.97 -27.23
N LYS A 260 -8.96 39.31 -27.82
CA LYS A 260 -8.47 38.88 -29.14
C LYS A 260 -6.94 38.81 -29.14
N GLY A 261 -6.37 38.30 -30.24
CA GLY A 261 -4.94 38.09 -30.41
C GLY A 261 -4.55 36.63 -30.17
N ASN A 262 -3.38 36.21 -30.65
CA ASN A 262 -2.91 34.83 -30.50
C ASN A 262 -2.68 34.43 -29.02
N ASN A 263 -2.41 35.42 -28.18
CA ASN A 263 -2.21 35.25 -26.73
C ASN A 263 -3.35 35.87 -25.90
N CYS A 264 -4.46 36.26 -26.53
CA CYS A 264 -5.62 36.84 -25.83
C CYS A 264 -5.29 38.04 -24.95
N ASP A 265 -4.32 38.84 -25.37
CA ASP A 265 -3.74 39.99 -24.68
C ASP A 265 -4.38 41.32 -25.10
N HIS A 266 -5.16 41.33 -26.19
CA HIS A 266 -5.78 42.55 -26.71
C HIS A 266 -7.28 42.58 -26.40
N LYS A 267 -7.77 43.67 -25.80
CA LYS A 267 -9.23 43.87 -25.63
C LYS A 267 -9.92 44.12 -26.98
N LYS A 268 -11.10 43.53 -27.17
CA LYS A 268 -12.02 43.85 -28.26
C LYS A 268 -12.79 45.11 -27.88
N PHE A 269 -12.55 46.21 -28.59
CA PHE A 269 -13.37 47.42 -28.50
C PHE A 269 -14.49 47.34 -29.54
N VAL A 270 -15.72 47.66 -29.13
CA VAL A 270 -16.86 47.79 -30.04
C VAL A 270 -16.81 49.20 -30.62
N ASP A 271 -16.81 49.30 -31.95
CA ASP A 271 -16.94 50.57 -32.65
C ASP A 271 -18.43 50.90 -32.81
N PHE A 272 -18.84 52.10 -32.38
CA PHE A 272 -20.22 52.58 -32.44
C PHE A 272 -20.41 53.64 -33.56
N GLY A 273 -19.50 53.65 -34.54
CA GLY A 273 -19.52 54.57 -35.69
C GLY A 273 -20.74 54.48 -36.60
#